data_AF-A0AAD9LPB0-F1
#
_entry.id   AF-A0AAD9LPB0-F1
#
_cell.length_a   1.000
_cell.length_b   1.000
_cell.length_c   1.000
_cell.angle_alpha   90.00
_cell.angle_beta   90.00
_cell.angle_gamma   90.00
#
_symmetry.space_group_name_H-M   'P 1'
#
loop_
_entity.id
_entity.type
_entity.pdbx_description
1 polymer ?
#
loop_
_entity_poly.entity_id
_entity_poly.type
_entity_poly.pdbx_seq_one_letter_code
_entity_poly.pdbx_strand_id
1 'polypeptide(L)'
;MDSALRNPHPRLDIRSIKAIQEHDHPVTADTQVRADVVGYSKDVESFITAGELHSTTEIQNGKHIRGKISTSSVPMKVHKHKEYNEAAVVAKDRGEVTACVERTEGYLDELKRTSDGSSGEVVYTDSPFFECFRPLHEVFDFLGTVTEQNPNFITKYDNVSVTYEGRSIPAFRISTGGNTPKKTLYTQALIHAREWQAGAATFYTMAAMLDDLRAGDEAATSLFSKFDWYFVPIVNIDGYQYTWEVDRMWRTNRHLVKLNGEDVGVAHIRWSSASSF
;
A
#
# COMPACT_ATOMS: atom_id res chain seq x y z
N MET A 1 -10.00 -15.91 30.39
CA MET A 1 -9.66 -15.24 29.11
C MET A 1 -10.09 -16.03 27.88
N ASP A 2 -10.21 -17.36 27.96
CA ASP A 2 -10.36 -18.22 26.77
C ASP A 2 -11.82 -18.47 26.31
N SER A 3 -12.83 -18.39 27.18
CA SER A 3 -14.22 -18.69 26.78
C SER A 3 -14.87 -17.63 25.88
N ALA A 4 -14.52 -16.34 26.06
CA ALA A 4 -15.03 -15.24 25.25
C ALA A 4 -14.34 -15.12 23.88
N LEU A 5 -13.12 -15.66 23.73
CA LEU A 5 -12.39 -15.73 22.46
C LEU A 5 -12.74 -16.97 21.64
N ARG A 6 -13.21 -18.05 22.28
CA ARG A 6 -13.57 -19.32 21.61
C ARG A 6 -14.91 -19.30 20.89
N ASN A 7 -15.81 -18.38 21.25
CA ASN A 7 -17.08 -18.19 20.55
C ASN A 7 -17.05 -16.84 19.80
N PRO A 8 -16.74 -16.82 18.49
CA PRO A 8 -16.76 -15.59 17.71
C PRO A 8 -18.17 -15.00 17.73
N HIS A 9 -18.29 -13.75 18.18
CA HIS A 9 -19.54 -13.02 18.07
C HIS A 9 -19.74 -12.65 16.59
N PRO A 10 -20.86 -13.00 15.95
CA PRO A 10 -21.02 -12.92 14.49
C PRO A 10 -20.96 -11.49 13.92
N ARG A 11 -20.93 -10.47 14.79
CA ARG A 11 -20.97 -9.04 14.44
C ARG A 11 -19.96 -8.18 15.20
N LEU A 12 -19.09 -8.77 16.01
CA LEU A 12 -18.05 -8.06 16.76
C LEU A 12 -16.69 -8.71 16.50
N ASP A 13 -15.70 -7.86 16.28
CA ASP A 13 -14.31 -8.21 16.05
C ASP A 13 -13.47 -7.69 17.23
N ILE A 14 -12.83 -8.59 17.98
CA ILE A 14 -11.94 -8.23 19.08
C ILE A 14 -10.53 -8.18 18.51
N ARG A 15 -10.02 -6.97 18.29
CA ARG A 15 -8.74 -6.74 17.59
C ARG A 15 -7.52 -6.90 18.47
N SER A 16 -7.66 -6.60 19.76
CA SER A 16 -6.56 -6.77 20.70
C SER A 16 -7.10 -6.96 22.11
N ILE A 17 -6.38 -7.74 22.93
CA ILE A 17 -6.54 -7.76 24.38
C ILE A 17 -5.15 -7.66 25.00
N LYS A 18 -4.96 -6.73 25.93
CA LYS A 18 -3.68 -6.48 26.61
C LYS A 18 -3.89 -6.40 28.11
N ALA A 19 -3.05 -7.07 28.89
CA ALA A 19 -3.03 -6.88 30.33
C ALA A 19 -2.60 -5.43 30.68
N ILE A 20 -3.25 -4.85 31.67
CA ILE A 20 -2.95 -3.53 32.23
C ILE A 20 -2.13 -3.76 33.51
N GLN A 21 -0.91 -4.25 33.35
CA GLN A 21 0.05 -4.40 34.46
C GLN A 21 1.49 -4.21 33.96
N GLU A 22 2.42 -3.98 34.89
CA GLU A 22 3.85 -3.88 34.58
C GLU A 22 4.38 -5.20 34.00
N HIS A 23 5.39 -5.11 33.13
CA HIS A 23 5.84 -6.19 32.23
C HIS A 23 6.28 -7.49 32.92
N ASP A 24 6.58 -7.46 34.22
CA ASP A 24 7.15 -8.61 34.95
C ASP A 24 6.17 -9.34 35.88
N HIS A 25 4.88 -8.98 35.86
CA HIS A 25 3.88 -9.70 36.64
C HIS A 25 3.22 -10.83 35.83
N PRO A 26 3.03 -12.03 36.42
CA PRO A 26 2.28 -13.10 35.78
C PRO A 26 0.81 -12.71 35.60
N VAL A 27 0.22 -13.08 34.47
CA VAL A 27 -1.20 -12.86 34.19
C VAL A 27 -2.02 -13.91 34.95
N THR A 28 -2.88 -13.44 35.84
CA THR A 28 -3.77 -14.24 36.69
C THR A 28 -5.23 -14.05 36.28
N ALA A 29 -6.15 -14.81 36.89
CA ALA A 29 -7.60 -14.68 36.65
C ALA A 29 -8.14 -13.27 36.96
N ASP A 30 -7.48 -12.54 37.85
CA ASP A 30 -7.89 -11.21 38.32
C ASP A 30 -7.13 -10.06 37.63
N THR A 31 -6.28 -10.38 36.64
CA THR A 31 -5.49 -9.37 35.92
C THR A 31 -6.40 -8.44 35.11
N GLN A 32 -6.21 -7.13 35.31
CA GLN A 32 -6.93 -6.13 34.53
C GLN A 32 -6.50 -6.21 33.07
N VAL A 33 -7.46 -6.09 32.15
CA VAL A 33 -7.20 -6.14 30.72
C VAL A 33 -7.89 -4.98 30.00
N ARG A 34 -7.28 -4.57 28.90
CA ARG A 34 -7.84 -3.66 27.91
C ARG A 34 -8.14 -4.47 26.66
N ALA A 35 -9.36 -4.37 26.14
CA ALA A 35 -9.73 -4.94 24.86
C ALA A 35 -10.09 -3.84 23.85
N ASP A 36 -9.69 -4.02 22.61
CA ASP A 36 -10.16 -3.21 21.48
C ASP A 36 -11.21 -4.02 20.71
N VAL A 37 -12.46 -3.56 20.75
CA VAL A 37 -13.61 -4.23 20.12
C VAL A 37 -14.19 -3.35 19.02
N VAL A 38 -14.48 -3.94 17.88
CA VAL A 38 -15.00 -3.27 16.68
C VAL A 38 -16.27 -3.96 16.22
N GLY A 39 -17.32 -3.17 15.95
CA GLY A 39 -18.56 -3.67 15.38
C GLY A 39 -19.61 -2.58 15.28
N TYR A 40 -20.84 -2.95 14.92
CA TYR A 40 -21.95 -1.99 14.85
C TYR A 40 -22.33 -1.51 16.25
N SER A 41 -22.69 -0.22 16.38
CA SER A 41 -22.97 0.43 17.68
C SER A 41 -23.90 -0.37 18.58
N LYS A 42 -25.03 -0.84 18.04
CA LYS A 42 -26.02 -1.66 18.79
C LYS A 42 -25.44 -2.97 19.34
N ASP A 43 -24.55 -3.62 18.60
CA ASP A 43 -23.99 -4.91 18.96
C ASP A 43 -22.88 -4.71 20.03
N VAL A 44 -22.12 -3.62 19.92
CA VAL A 44 -21.12 -3.22 20.92
C VAL A 44 -21.81 -2.79 22.23
N GLU A 45 -22.90 -2.02 22.16
CA GLU A 45 -23.71 -1.62 23.32
C GLU A 45 -24.35 -2.82 24.02
N SER A 46 -24.87 -3.78 23.26
CA SER A 46 -25.42 -5.03 23.81
C SER A 46 -24.33 -5.87 24.49
N PHE A 47 -23.14 -5.94 23.89
CA PHE A 47 -21.97 -6.60 24.48
C PHE A 47 -21.53 -5.96 25.79
N ILE A 48 -21.56 -4.63 25.87
CA ILE A 48 -21.28 -3.87 27.09
C ILE A 48 -22.34 -4.15 28.16
N THR A 49 -23.63 -4.22 27.78
CA THR A 49 -24.75 -4.41 28.71
C THR A 49 -24.82 -5.83 29.29
N ALA A 50 -24.35 -6.84 28.54
CA ALA A 50 -24.39 -8.24 28.96
C ALA A 50 -23.30 -8.63 29.99
N GLY A 51 -22.25 -7.82 30.14
CA GLY A 51 -21.27 -7.97 31.21
C GLY A 51 -21.55 -6.98 32.31
N GLU A 52 -21.89 -7.43 33.53
CA GLU A 52 -22.01 -6.56 34.71
C GLU A 52 -20.74 -5.73 34.88
N LEU A 53 -20.75 -4.49 34.41
CA LEU A 53 -19.62 -3.60 34.58
C LEU A 53 -20.00 -2.13 34.48
N HIS A 54 -19.81 -1.42 35.59
CA HIS A 54 -20.06 0.00 35.75
C HIS A 54 -19.14 0.81 34.83
N SER A 55 -19.68 1.36 33.73
CA SER A 55 -18.96 2.29 32.87
C SER A 55 -19.85 3.44 32.41
N THR A 56 -19.32 4.67 32.42
CA THR A 56 -19.97 5.86 31.85
C THR A 56 -19.68 5.92 30.34
N THR A 57 -20.72 6.07 29.53
CA THR A 57 -20.67 6.13 28.06
C THR A 57 -20.78 7.58 27.56
N GLU A 58 -19.94 7.98 26.60
CA GLU A 58 -20.26 9.08 25.66
C GLU A 58 -20.21 8.52 24.23
N ILE A 59 -21.28 8.76 23.47
CA ILE A 59 -21.43 8.36 22.06
C ILE A 59 -20.85 9.49 21.19
N GLN A 60 -19.90 9.17 20.31
CA GLN A 60 -19.47 10.06 19.23
C GLN A 60 -19.80 9.43 17.86
N ASN A 61 -20.48 10.21 17.02
CA ASN A 61 -20.68 10.03 15.56
C ASN A 61 -20.26 8.66 14.96
N GLY A 62 -21.03 7.62 15.30
CA GLY A 62 -21.31 6.48 14.42
C GLY A 62 -20.29 5.35 14.21
N LYS A 63 -19.03 5.37 14.71
CA LYS A 63 -18.09 4.26 14.43
C LYS A 63 -17.13 3.79 15.53
N HIS A 64 -17.08 4.39 16.72
CA HIS A 64 -16.18 3.92 17.79
C HIS A 64 -16.78 4.17 19.18
N ILE A 65 -16.76 3.13 20.03
CA ILE A 65 -17.06 3.23 21.46
C ILE A 65 -15.74 2.97 22.21
N ARG A 66 -15.36 3.88 23.11
CA ARG A 66 -14.22 3.70 24.02
C ARG A 66 -14.74 3.62 25.45
N GLY A 67 -14.58 2.46 26.09
CA GLY A 67 -14.91 2.26 27.50
C GLY A 67 -13.70 1.75 28.28
N LYS A 68 -13.64 2.09 29.57
CA LYS A 68 -12.76 1.47 30.57
C LYS A 68 -13.59 0.55 31.45
N ILE A 69 -12.96 -0.55 31.85
CA ILE A 69 -13.45 -1.48 32.86
C ILE A 69 -12.48 -1.34 34.03
N SER A 70 -12.91 -0.69 35.11
CA SER A 70 -12.12 -0.54 36.33
C SER A 70 -13.04 -0.40 37.53
N THR A 71 -12.92 -1.30 38.49
CA THR A 71 -13.38 -1.10 39.87
C THR A 71 -12.33 -0.24 40.59
N SER A 72 -12.46 1.07 40.49
CA SER A 72 -11.68 2.03 41.27
C SER A 72 -12.53 3.26 41.62
N SER A 73 -12.40 3.73 42.86
CA SER A 73 -13.25 4.73 43.52
C SER A 73 -12.91 6.20 43.20
N VAL A 74 -12.17 6.49 42.12
CA VAL A 74 -11.83 7.88 41.73
C VAL A 74 -12.20 8.14 40.27
N PRO A 75 -12.96 9.22 39.97
CA PRO A 75 -13.39 9.53 38.61
C PRO A 75 -12.21 9.92 37.72
N MET A 76 -12.14 9.27 36.56
CA MET A 76 -11.08 9.45 35.59
C MET A 76 -11.34 10.63 34.65
N LYS A 77 -10.31 11.43 34.37
CA LYS A 77 -10.39 12.57 33.44
C LYS A 77 -10.22 12.09 31.99
N VAL A 78 -11.22 12.35 31.15
CA VAL A 78 -11.24 11.96 29.73
C VAL A 78 -10.64 13.07 28.87
N HIS A 79 -9.65 12.73 28.04
CA HIS A 79 -9.20 13.59 26.95
C HIS A 79 -9.88 13.15 25.65
N LYS A 80 -10.71 14.04 25.07
CA LYS A 80 -11.34 13.84 23.76
C LYS A 80 -10.23 13.71 22.72
N HIS A 81 -10.07 12.54 22.08
CA HIS A 81 -9.28 12.49 20.85
C HIS A 81 -9.96 13.39 19.82
N LYS A 82 -9.20 14.22 19.10
CA LYS A 82 -9.71 14.98 17.96
C LYS A 82 -10.48 14.03 17.05
N GLU A 83 -11.67 14.44 16.62
CA GLU A 83 -12.48 13.69 15.65
C GLU A 83 -11.62 13.38 14.41
N TYR A 84 -11.60 12.11 13.99
CA TYR A 84 -10.92 11.71 12.76
C TYR A 84 -11.78 12.12 11.57
N ASN A 85 -11.32 13.15 10.84
CA ASN A 85 -11.96 13.62 9.62
C ASN A 85 -11.17 13.10 8.43
N GLU A 86 -11.61 11.99 7.84
CA GLU A 86 -10.96 11.36 6.68
C GLU A 86 -10.83 12.31 5.49
N ALA A 87 -11.87 13.12 5.24
CA ALA A 87 -11.84 14.10 4.16
C ALA A 87 -10.75 15.15 4.38
N ALA A 88 -10.54 15.61 5.62
CA ALA A 88 -9.46 16.53 5.95
C ALA A 88 -8.08 15.89 5.80
N VAL A 89 -7.94 14.61 6.17
CA VAL A 89 -6.67 13.87 6.00
C VAL A 89 -6.35 13.67 4.52
N VAL A 90 -7.34 13.26 3.71
CA VAL A 90 -7.17 13.08 2.26
C VAL A 90 -6.90 14.41 1.57
N ALA A 91 -7.56 15.50 1.96
CA ALA A 91 -7.30 16.83 1.41
C ALA A 91 -5.87 17.29 1.72
N LYS A 92 -5.39 17.02 2.94
CA LYS A 92 -4.01 17.29 3.34
C LYS A 92 -3.01 16.46 2.51
N ASP A 93 -3.21 15.14 2.41
CA ASP A 93 -2.38 14.24 1.60
C ASP A 93 -2.29 14.72 0.14
N ARG A 94 -3.43 15.06 -0.47
CA ARG A 94 -3.46 15.62 -1.83
C ARG A 94 -2.67 16.91 -1.95
N GLY A 95 -2.83 17.83 -1.00
CA GLY A 95 -2.09 19.10 -0.99
C GLY A 95 -0.57 18.91 -0.87
N GLU A 96 -0.13 18.01 0.01
CA GLU A 96 1.30 17.67 0.18
C GLU A 96 1.88 17.01 -1.07
N VAL A 97 1.15 16.09 -1.69
CA VAL A 97 1.57 15.42 -2.93
C VAL A 97 1.63 16.40 -4.10
N THR A 98 0.62 17.25 -4.30
CA THR A 98 0.63 18.27 -5.37
C THR A 98 1.81 19.23 -5.20
N ALA A 99 2.04 19.75 -4.00
CA ALA A 99 3.18 20.63 -3.74
C ALA A 99 4.53 19.93 -3.98
N CYS A 100 4.62 18.62 -3.73
CA CYS A 100 5.80 17.84 -4.03
C CYS A 100 6.03 17.72 -5.54
N VAL A 101 4.98 17.37 -6.30
CA VAL A 101 5.04 17.26 -7.77
C VAL A 101 5.47 18.60 -8.38
N GLU A 102 4.83 19.71 -8.00
CA GLU A 102 5.18 21.07 -8.47
C GLU A 102 6.65 21.42 -8.18
N ARG A 103 7.14 21.13 -6.97
CA ARG A 103 8.53 21.40 -6.56
C ARG A 103 9.56 20.58 -7.33
N THR A 104 9.14 19.43 -7.88
CA THR A 104 10.03 18.49 -8.56
C THR A 104 9.76 18.41 -10.07
N GLU A 105 9.04 19.39 -10.61
CA GLU A 105 8.90 19.55 -12.07
C GLU A 105 10.26 19.69 -12.74
N GLY A 106 10.36 19.20 -13.98
CA GLY A 106 11.62 19.20 -14.75
C GLY A 106 12.60 18.08 -14.38
N TYR A 107 12.26 17.18 -13.45
CA TYR A 107 13.12 16.04 -13.08
C TYR A 107 13.53 15.17 -14.29
N LEU A 108 12.66 15.04 -15.29
CA LEU A 108 12.97 14.30 -16.53
C LEU A 108 13.98 15.02 -17.42
N ASP A 109 13.92 16.34 -17.49
CA ASP A 109 14.86 17.12 -18.29
C ASP A 109 16.27 17.01 -17.71
N GLU A 110 16.36 17.01 -16.37
CA GLU A 110 17.63 16.77 -15.67
C GLU A 110 18.19 15.37 -15.99
N LEU A 111 17.36 14.32 -15.91
CA LEU A 111 17.74 12.94 -16.24
C LEU A 111 18.19 12.77 -17.70
N LYS A 112 17.58 13.49 -18.64
CA LYS A 112 17.94 13.43 -20.08
C LYS A 112 19.21 14.24 -20.39
N ARG A 113 19.40 15.39 -19.74
CA ARG A 113 20.58 16.25 -19.98
C ARG A 113 21.90 15.57 -19.57
N THR A 114 21.88 14.77 -18.51
CA THR A 114 23.07 14.03 -18.06
C THR A 114 23.37 12.79 -18.92
N SER A 115 22.38 12.24 -19.66
CA SER A 115 22.66 11.18 -20.65
C SER A 115 23.35 11.67 -21.93
N ASP A 116 23.23 12.96 -22.26
CA ASP A 116 23.77 13.55 -23.50
C ASP A 116 25.27 13.95 -23.42
N GLY A 117 26.00 13.40 -22.44
CA GLY A 117 27.45 13.58 -22.33
C GLY A 117 27.93 14.79 -21.53
N SER A 118 27.04 15.50 -20.81
CA SER A 118 27.42 16.59 -19.89
C SER A 118 27.74 16.08 -18.48
N SER A 119 28.93 15.50 -18.34
CA SER A 119 29.75 15.37 -17.12
C SER A 119 29.07 14.97 -15.78
N GLY A 120 28.42 13.80 -15.75
CA GLY A 120 28.06 13.10 -14.51
C GLY A 120 27.46 11.73 -14.82
N GLU A 121 27.81 10.70 -14.05
CA GLU A 121 27.12 9.41 -14.12
C GLU A 121 25.69 9.60 -13.57
N VAL A 122 24.67 9.26 -14.38
CA VAL A 122 23.27 9.37 -13.96
C VAL A 122 22.99 8.28 -12.94
N VAL A 123 22.67 8.69 -11.71
CA VAL A 123 22.11 7.81 -10.67
C VAL A 123 20.60 8.02 -10.65
N TYR A 124 19.83 7.02 -11.11
CA TYR A 124 18.39 7.13 -11.22
C TYR A 124 17.71 7.31 -9.86
N THR A 125 18.22 6.62 -8.85
CA THR A 125 17.69 6.66 -7.48
C THR A 125 17.81 8.02 -6.80
N ASP A 126 18.74 8.87 -7.24
CA ASP A 126 18.90 10.25 -6.76
C ASP A 126 17.91 11.23 -7.42
N SER A 127 17.12 10.78 -8.40
CA SER A 127 16.17 11.63 -9.10
C SER A 127 15.10 12.18 -8.15
N PRO A 128 14.73 13.48 -8.27
CA PRO A 128 13.57 14.04 -7.58
C PRO A 128 12.27 13.28 -7.85
N PHE A 129 12.21 12.44 -8.90
CA PHE A 129 11.14 11.46 -9.12
C PHE A 129 10.76 10.72 -7.83
N PHE A 130 11.75 10.28 -7.04
CA PHE A 130 11.55 9.45 -5.85
C PHE A 130 11.22 10.22 -4.56
N GLU A 131 11.21 11.55 -4.60
CA GLU A 131 10.75 12.37 -3.46
C GLU A 131 9.23 12.36 -3.29
N CYS A 132 8.49 12.05 -4.36
CA CYS A 132 7.05 12.22 -4.43
C CYS A 132 6.36 10.93 -4.91
N PHE A 133 5.10 10.75 -4.53
CA PHE A 133 4.23 9.89 -5.33
C PHE A 133 3.97 10.56 -6.69
N ARG A 134 3.83 9.74 -7.74
CA ARG A 134 3.83 10.22 -9.12
C ARG A 134 2.54 9.82 -9.86
N PRO A 135 1.91 10.73 -10.61
CA PRO A 135 0.76 10.38 -11.44
C PRO A 135 1.17 9.38 -12.52
N LEU A 136 0.18 8.69 -13.09
CA LEU A 136 0.39 7.59 -14.04
C LEU A 136 1.34 7.96 -15.21
N HIS A 137 1.17 9.17 -15.78
CA HIS A 137 1.96 9.62 -16.92
C HIS A 137 3.44 9.82 -16.53
N GLU A 138 3.73 10.51 -15.43
CA GLU A 138 5.10 10.73 -14.93
C GLU A 138 5.82 9.40 -14.63
N VAL A 139 5.10 8.41 -14.07
CA VAL A 139 5.68 7.06 -13.87
C VAL A 139 6.11 6.44 -15.20
N PHE A 140 5.24 6.48 -16.21
CA PHE A 140 5.58 5.88 -17.50
C PHE A 140 6.60 6.70 -18.30
N ASP A 141 6.64 8.01 -18.15
CA ASP A 141 7.68 8.86 -18.75
C ASP A 141 9.05 8.58 -18.12
N PHE A 142 9.10 8.39 -16.80
CA PHE A 142 10.30 7.95 -16.10
C PHE A 142 10.74 6.55 -16.55
N LEU A 143 9.83 5.56 -16.50
CA LEU A 143 10.14 4.19 -16.92
C LEU A 143 10.53 4.11 -18.40
N GLY A 144 9.93 4.93 -19.26
CA GLY A 144 10.31 5.08 -20.67
C GLY A 144 11.74 5.60 -20.82
N THR A 145 12.05 6.72 -20.14
CA THR A 145 13.37 7.34 -20.17
C THR A 145 14.47 6.37 -19.70
N VAL A 146 14.28 5.71 -18.54
CA VAL A 146 15.27 4.74 -18.05
C VAL A 146 15.35 3.50 -18.95
N THR A 147 14.28 3.12 -19.65
CA THR A 147 14.35 2.01 -20.61
C THR A 147 15.20 2.39 -21.81
N GLU A 148 14.97 3.58 -22.38
CA GLU A 148 15.71 4.09 -23.54
C GLU A 148 17.21 4.27 -23.25
N GLN A 149 17.56 4.70 -22.04
CA GLN A 149 18.95 4.90 -21.62
C GLN A 149 19.69 3.59 -21.27
N ASN A 150 18.99 2.47 -21.11
CA ASN A 150 19.58 1.19 -20.69
C ASN A 150 19.18 0.00 -21.61
N PRO A 151 19.36 0.09 -22.94
CA PRO A 151 18.87 -0.92 -23.87
C PRO A 151 19.52 -2.31 -23.68
N ASN A 152 20.70 -2.36 -23.03
CA ASN A 152 21.40 -3.61 -22.73
C ASN A 152 20.85 -4.33 -21.48
N PHE A 153 20.14 -3.61 -20.60
CA PHE A 153 19.72 -4.14 -19.31
C PHE A 153 18.22 -4.25 -19.15
N ILE A 154 17.44 -3.39 -19.78
CA ILE A 154 15.98 -3.36 -19.64
C ILE A 154 15.28 -3.39 -20.99
N THR A 155 14.23 -4.19 -21.08
CA THR A 155 13.36 -4.29 -22.25
C THR A 155 11.91 -4.09 -21.83
N LYS A 156 11.22 -3.18 -22.51
CA LYS A 156 9.77 -2.96 -22.33
C LYS A 156 8.98 -3.89 -23.25
N TYR A 157 7.96 -4.52 -22.70
CA TYR A 157 6.88 -5.20 -23.41
C TYR A 157 5.65 -4.32 -23.31
N ASP A 158 5.25 -3.68 -24.42
CA ASP A 158 4.23 -2.61 -24.38
C ASP A 158 2.85 -3.08 -23.93
N ASN A 159 2.50 -4.35 -24.18
CA ASN A 159 1.16 -4.86 -23.94
C ASN A 159 1.20 -6.34 -23.56
N VAL A 160 1.34 -6.62 -22.25
CA VAL A 160 1.18 -7.97 -21.71
C VAL A 160 -0.28 -8.29 -21.34
N SER A 161 -1.11 -7.26 -21.19
CA SER A 161 -2.55 -7.36 -20.93
C SER A 161 -3.22 -6.01 -21.18
N VAL A 162 -4.55 -5.98 -21.21
CA VAL A 162 -5.35 -4.76 -21.40
C VAL A 162 -6.32 -4.62 -20.23
N THR A 163 -6.47 -3.41 -19.71
CA THR A 163 -7.41 -3.11 -18.63
C THR A 163 -8.86 -3.12 -19.09
N TYR A 164 -9.80 -2.98 -18.16
CA TYR A 164 -11.23 -2.93 -18.50
C TYR A 164 -11.58 -1.69 -19.34
N GLU A 165 -10.96 -0.54 -19.03
CA GLU A 165 -11.16 0.70 -19.78
C GLU A 165 -10.27 0.78 -21.04
N GLY A 166 -9.58 -0.31 -21.42
CA GLY A 166 -8.87 -0.42 -22.70
C GLY A 166 -7.43 0.10 -22.70
N ARG A 167 -6.80 0.30 -21.54
CA ARG A 167 -5.39 0.73 -21.45
C ARG A 167 -4.46 -0.50 -21.49
N SER A 168 -3.37 -0.39 -22.25
CA SER A 168 -2.33 -1.44 -22.24
C SER A 168 -1.59 -1.46 -20.91
N ILE A 169 -1.34 -2.66 -20.40
CA ILE A 169 -0.51 -2.93 -19.24
C ILE A 169 0.87 -3.35 -19.76
N PRO A 170 1.92 -2.54 -19.59
CA PRO A 170 3.27 -2.91 -19.99
C PRO A 170 3.94 -3.76 -18.92
N ALA A 171 4.93 -4.56 -19.35
CA ALA A 171 5.89 -5.21 -18.47
C ALA A 171 7.32 -4.77 -18.82
N PHE A 172 8.22 -4.87 -17.86
CA PHE A 172 9.63 -4.50 -18.01
C PHE A 172 10.49 -5.66 -17.57
N ARG A 173 11.39 -6.14 -18.44
CA ARG A 173 12.35 -7.19 -18.09
C ARG A 173 13.71 -6.57 -17.88
N ILE A 174 14.30 -6.79 -16.71
CA ILE A 174 15.70 -6.50 -16.42
C ILE A 174 16.52 -7.79 -16.57
N SER A 175 17.59 -7.76 -17.37
CA SER A 175 18.44 -8.91 -17.69
C SER A 175 19.82 -8.47 -18.18
N THR A 176 20.84 -9.29 -17.92
CA THR A 176 22.17 -9.16 -18.56
C THR A 176 22.31 -9.99 -19.85
N GLY A 177 21.21 -10.53 -20.40
CA GLY A 177 21.22 -11.35 -21.61
C GLY A 177 21.91 -12.71 -21.43
N GLY A 178 22.43 -13.29 -22.50
CA GLY A 178 23.12 -14.59 -22.48
C GLY A 178 22.40 -15.69 -23.28
N ASN A 179 23.15 -16.71 -23.67
CA ASN A 179 22.69 -17.76 -24.58
C ASN A 179 21.97 -18.92 -23.87
N THR A 180 21.97 -18.95 -22.54
CA THR A 180 21.34 -19.99 -21.73
C THR A 180 20.06 -19.47 -21.07
N PRO A 181 18.97 -20.26 -21.05
CA PRO A 181 17.77 -19.88 -20.31
C PRO A 181 18.05 -19.66 -18.82
N LYS A 182 17.72 -18.47 -18.32
CA LYS A 182 17.78 -18.11 -16.90
C LYS A 182 16.46 -18.42 -16.21
N LYS A 183 16.49 -18.52 -14.89
CA LYS A 183 15.24 -18.59 -14.09
C LYS A 183 14.56 -17.23 -14.10
N THR A 184 13.23 -17.20 -13.94
CA THR A 184 12.47 -15.96 -13.98
C THR A 184 11.98 -15.57 -12.59
N LEU A 185 12.21 -14.31 -12.22
CA LEU A 185 11.54 -13.65 -11.11
C LEU A 185 10.46 -12.73 -11.66
N TYR A 186 9.32 -12.68 -10.98
CA TYR A 186 8.20 -11.81 -11.33
C TYR A 186 7.85 -10.95 -10.13
N THR A 187 7.72 -9.64 -10.35
CA THR A 187 7.29 -8.69 -9.34
C THR A 187 6.23 -7.77 -9.91
N GLN A 188 5.21 -7.51 -9.11
CA GLN A 188 4.13 -6.62 -9.47
C GLN A 188 3.77 -5.71 -8.30
N ALA A 189 3.19 -4.56 -8.62
CA ALA A 189 2.68 -3.63 -7.63
C ALA A 189 1.38 -2.97 -8.10
N LEU A 190 0.79 -2.20 -7.18
CA LEU A 190 -0.45 -1.45 -7.40
C LEU A 190 -1.58 -2.32 -7.96
N ILE A 191 -1.70 -3.56 -7.49
CA ILE A 191 -2.91 -4.33 -7.76
C ILE A 191 -4.11 -3.75 -7.02
N HIS A 192 -3.85 -3.15 -5.87
CA HIS A 192 -4.76 -2.23 -5.21
C HIS A 192 -4.31 -0.80 -5.47
N ALA A 193 -5.19 -0.01 -6.07
CA ALA A 193 -4.82 1.30 -6.62
C ALA A 193 -4.29 2.29 -5.58
N ARG A 194 -4.93 2.38 -4.40
CA ARG A 194 -4.54 3.33 -3.33
C ARG A 194 -3.20 3.06 -2.64
N GLU A 195 -2.58 1.91 -2.85
CA GLU A 195 -1.36 1.47 -2.15
C GLU A 195 -0.10 2.09 -2.80
N TRP A 196 -0.09 3.42 -2.98
CA TRP A 196 0.94 4.17 -3.72
C TRP A 196 2.38 3.87 -3.28
N GLN A 197 2.59 3.61 -1.98
CA GLN A 197 3.89 3.20 -1.44
C GLN A 197 4.44 1.92 -2.08
N ALA A 198 3.58 0.94 -2.39
CA ALA A 198 4.01 -0.30 -3.05
C ALA A 198 4.49 -0.02 -4.48
N GLY A 199 3.84 0.91 -5.19
CA GLY A 199 4.28 1.40 -6.50
C GLY A 199 5.64 2.09 -6.41
N ALA A 200 5.77 3.09 -5.54
CA ALA A 200 7.00 3.85 -5.35
C ALA A 200 8.20 2.95 -5.01
N ALA A 201 8.03 2.00 -4.08
CA ALA A 201 9.07 1.03 -3.74
C ALA A 201 9.48 0.16 -4.95
N THR A 202 8.53 -0.22 -5.81
CA THR A 202 8.80 -1.03 -7.00
C THR A 202 9.56 -0.23 -8.05
N PHE A 203 9.16 1.02 -8.30
CA PHE A 203 9.87 1.90 -9.24
C PHE A 203 11.32 2.16 -8.75
N TYR A 204 11.49 2.39 -7.45
CA TYR A 204 12.82 2.58 -6.85
C TYR A 204 13.68 1.32 -6.97
N THR A 205 13.09 0.14 -6.72
CA THR A 205 13.79 -1.14 -6.88
C THR A 205 14.29 -1.32 -8.31
N MET A 206 13.46 -0.99 -9.31
CA MET A 206 13.87 -1.06 -10.71
C MET A 206 15.02 -0.09 -11.01
N ALA A 207 14.94 1.16 -10.54
CA ALA A 207 15.98 2.16 -10.72
C ALA A 207 17.30 1.75 -10.04
N ALA A 208 17.25 1.30 -8.80
CA ALA A 208 18.42 0.83 -8.04
C ALA A 208 19.11 -0.36 -8.73
N MET A 209 18.34 -1.33 -9.22
CA MET A 209 18.91 -2.45 -9.98
C MET A 209 19.61 -2.00 -11.26
N LEU A 210 19.09 -0.97 -11.94
CA LEU A 210 19.74 -0.40 -13.11
C LEU A 210 21.01 0.38 -12.74
N ASP A 211 20.97 1.18 -11.67
CA ASP A 211 22.14 1.88 -11.15
C ASP A 211 23.27 0.88 -10.81
N ASP A 212 22.95 -0.19 -10.07
CA ASP A 212 23.91 -1.24 -9.70
C ASP A 212 24.49 -1.97 -10.93
N LEU A 213 23.65 -2.31 -11.91
CA LEU A 213 24.09 -2.97 -13.14
C LEU A 213 25.00 -2.07 -13.99
N ARG A 214 24.71 -0.77 -14.07
CA ARG A 214 25.54 0.21 -14.78
C ARG A 214 26.89 0.43 -14.11
N ALA A 215 26.90 0.45 -12.78
CA ALA A 215 28.11 0.55 -11.97
C ALA A 215 28.95 -0.74 -12.00
N GLY A 216 28.42 -1.83 -12.56
CA GLY A 216 29.09 -3.13 -12.59
C GLY A 216 29.17 -3.79 -11.21
N ASP A 217 28.21 -3.51 -10.33
CA ASP A 217 28.16 -4.11 -9.00
C ASP A 217 28.18 -5.64 -9.08
N GLU A 218 29.03 -6.27 -8.26
CA GLU A 218 29.26 -7.72 -8.31
C GLU A 218 28.03 -8.51 -7.86
N ALA A 219 27.27 -8.01 -6.88
CA ALA A 219 26.09 -8.69 -6.35
C ALA A 219 24.94 -8.64 -7.38
N ALA A 220 24.70 -7.48 -7.98
CA ALA A 220 23.72 -7.32 -9.05
C ALA A 220 24.11 -8.16 -10.27
N THR A 221 25.36 -8.10 -10.72
CA THR A 221 25.85 -8.89 -11.86
C THR A 221 25.71 -10.40 -11.61
N SER A 222 26.06 -10.86 -10.39
CA SER A 222 25.89 -12.26 -9.99
C SER A 222 24.43 -12.69 -9.97
N LEU A 223 23.53 -11.85 -9.47
CA LEU A 223 22.09 -12.10 -9.46
C LEU A 223 21.54 -12.22 -10.89
N PHE A 224 21.78 -11.22 -11.72
CA PHE A 224 21.28 -11.19 -13.09
C PHE A 224 21.99 -12.17 -14.03
N SER A 225 23.14 -12.74 -13.65
CA SER A 225 23.71 -13.90 -14.36
C SER A 225 22.83 -15.17 -14.25
N LYS A 226 22.01 -15.26 -13.19
CA LYS A 226 21.18 -16.44 -12.88
C LYS A 226 19.69 -16.24 -13.14
N PHE A 227 19.23 -14.99 -13.06
CA PHE A 227 17.81 -14.64 -13.17
C PHE A 227 17.54 -13.56 -14.20
N ASP A 228 16.41 -13.68 -14.87
CA ASP A 228 15.73 -12.57 -15.52
C ASP A 228 14.60 -12.09 -14.61
N TRP A 229 14.44 -10.77 -14.47
CA TRP A 229 13.43 -10.21 -13.59
C TRP A 229 12.40 -9.41 -14.38
N TYR A 230 11.14 -9.83 -14.33
CA TYR A 230 10.01 -9.15 -14.97
C TYR A 230 9.23 -8.34 -13.92
N PHE A 231 8.97 -7.09 -14.26
CA PHE A 231 8.19 -6.15 -13.48
C PHE A 231 6.91 -5.78 -14.22
N VAL A 232 5.76 -5.86 -13.53
CA VAL A 232 4.51 -5.20 -13.92
C VAL A 232 4.20 -4.17 -12.84
N PRO A 233 4.77 -2.96 -12.95
CA PRO A 233 4.90 -2.08 -11.80
C PRO A 233 3.58 -1.35 -11.47
N ILE A 234 2.65 -1.30 -12.43
CA ILE A 234 1.27 -0.85 -12.23
C ILE A 234 0.32 -1.87 -12.86
N VAL A 235 -0.22 -2.79 -12.06
CA VAL A 235 -1.18 -3.78 -12.58
C VAL A 235 -2.56 -3.17 -12.80
N ASN A 236 -3.04 -2.38 -11.83
CA ASN A 236 -4.36 -1.75 -11.88
C ASN A 236 -4.25 -0.31 -12.39
N ILE A 237 -3.95 -0.14 -13.69
CA ILE A 237 -3.75 1.17 -14.31
C ILE A 237 -5.00 2.05 -14.18
N ASP A 238 -6.19 1.53 -14.51
CA ASP A 238 -7.44 2.30 -14.44
C ASP A 238 -7.73 2.76 -13.01
N GLY A 239 -7.58 1.85 -12.03
CA GLY A 239 -7.79 2.18 -10.63
C GLY A 239 -6.76 3.19 -10.13
N TYR A 240 -5.49 3.04 -10.51
CA TYR A 240 -4.43 3.97 -10.10
C TYR A 240 -4.71 5.38 -10.62
N GLN A 241 -5.04 5.53 -11.91
CA GLN A 241 -5.45 6.82 -12.47
C GLN A 241 -6.65 7.41 -11.71
N TYR A 242 -7.66 6.59 -11.41
CA TYR A 242 -8.82 7.03 -10.64
C TYR A 242 -8.48 7.51 -9.23
N THR A 243 -7.43 6.97 -8.58
CA THR A 243 -6.98 7.48 -7.27
C THR A 243 -6.38 8.88 -7.33
N TRP A 244 -5.74 9.21 -8.45
CA TRP A 244 -5.20 10.54 -8.68
C TRP A 244 -6.30 11.55 -9.00
N GLU A 245 -7.25 11.18 -9.85
CA GLU A 245 -8.24 12.13 -10.41
C GLU A 245 -9.51 12.27 -9.59
N VAL A 246 -9.97 11.19 -8.94
CA VAL A 246 -11.32 11.14 -8.36
C VAL A 246 -11.28 10.76 -6.89
N ASP A 247 -10.91 9.52 -6.55
CA ASP A 247 -11.00 9.00 -5.18
C ASP A 247 -9.68 8.37 -4.75
N ARG A 248 -8.93 9.09 -3.91
CA ARG A 248 -7.65 8.68 -3.33
C ARG A 248 -7.72 7.32 -2.61
N MET A 249 -8.90 6.95 -2.09
CA MET A 249 -9.13 5.72 -1.33
C MET A 249 -9.63 4.56 -2.17
N TRP A 250 -9.76 4.74 -3.49
CA TRP A 250 -10.17 3.70 -4.43
C TRP A 250 -9.18 2.53 -4.44
N ARG A 251 -9.70 1.32 -4.32
CA ARG A 251 -8.88 0.10 -4.19
C ARG A 251 -8.89 -0.76 -5.43
N THR A 252 -10.05 -0.92 -6.06
CA THR A 252 -10.35 -1.99 -7.02
C THR A 252 -10.08 -1.57 -8.46
N ASN A 253 -10.28 -2.47 -9.42
CA ASN A 253 -10.23 -2.08 -10.83
C ASN A 253 -11.45 -1.20 -11.21
N ARG A 254 -11.55 -0.81 -12.49
CA ARG A 254 -12.68 -0.02 -13.00
C ARG A 254 -13.75 -0.84 -13.73
N HIS A 255 -13.70 -2.17 -13.61
CA HIS A 255 -14.83 -3.00 -13.98
C HIS A 255 -15.89 -2.92 -12.88
N LEU A 256 -16.88 -2.05 -13.07
CA LEU A 256 -17.93 -1.83 -12.08
C LEU A 256 -18.99 -2.94 -12.16
N VAL A 257 -19.31 -3.50 -10.99
CA VAL A 257 -20.41 -4.45 -10.81
C VAL A 257 -21.38 -3.92 -9.76
N LYS A 258 -22.65 -4.29 -9.88
CA LYS A 258 -23.67 -3.95 -8.88
C LYS A 258 -23.57 -4.89 -7.69
N LEU A 259 -23.26 -4.34 -6.51
CA LEU A 259 -23.33 -5.04 -5.23
C LEU A 259 -24.23 -4.23 -4.30
N ASN A 260 -25.33 -4.84 -3.84
CA ASN A 260 -26.34 -4.19 -2.98
C ASN A 260 -26.89 -2.86 -3.54
N GLY A 261 -26.93 -2.71 -4.87
CA GLY A 261 -27.41 -1.50 -5.54
C GLY A 261 -26.34 -0.44 -5.81
N GLU A 262 -25.14 -0.60 -5.26
CA GLU A 262 -24.00 0.31 -5.46
C GLU A 262 -23.03 -0.23 -6.52
N ASP A 263 -22.42 0.67 -7.29
CA ASP A 263 -21.37 0.32 -8.25
C ASP A 263 -20.03 0.19 -7.54
N VAL A 264 -19.43 -1.00 -7.58
CA VAL A 264 -18.12 -1.27 -6.99
C VAL A 264 -17.20 -1.93 -8.00
N GLY A 265 -15.92 -1.56 -8.00
CA GLY A 265 -14.92 -2.24 -8.83
C GLY A 265 -14.62 -3.66 -8.32
N VAL A 266 -14.13 -4.53 -9.20
CA VAL A 266 -13.73 -5.90 -8.84
C VAL A 266 -12.34 -5.92 -8.20
N ALA A 267 -12.21 -6.66 -7.08
CA ALA A 267 -10.96 -6.80 -6.31
C ALA A 267 -10.11 -8.01 -6.75
N HIS A 268 -8.87 -8.08 -6.23
CA HIS A 268 -7.84 -9.10 -6.50
C HIS A 268 -8.21 -10.56 -6.14
N ILE A 269 -9.38 -10.83 -5.55
CA ILE A 269 -9.81 -12.16 -5.09
C ILE A 269 -10.22 -13.08 -6.27
N ARG A 270 -9.87 -12.73 -7.51
CA ARG A 270 -10.28 -13.46 -8.73
C ARG A 270 -9.22 -14.37 -9.34
N TRP A 271 -8.10 -14.62 -8.67
CA TRP A 271 -7.23 -15.71 -9.08
C TRP A 271 -7.97 -17.02 -8.93
N SER A 272 -7.94 -17.86 -9.97
CA SER A 272 -8.10 -19.29 -9.74
C SER A 272 -6.90 -19.71 -8.90
N SER A 273 -7.08 -19.90 -7.59
CA SER A 273 -6.11 -20.65 -6.79
C SER A 273 -6.17 -22.09 -7.31
N ALA A 274 -5.39 -22.37 -8.35
CA ALA A 274 -5.16 -23.74 -8.77
C ALA A 274 -4.36 -24.40 -7.64
N SER A 275 -5.07 -25.06 -6.74
CA SER A 275 -4.52 -26.08 -5.87
C SER A 275 -4.17 -27.29 -6.73
N SER A 276 -3.01 -27.24 -7.38
CA SER A 276 -2.33 -28.39 -7.98
C SER A 276 -0.97 -28.00 -8.59
N PHE A 277 0.07 -28.06 -7.77
CA PHE A 277 1.41 -28.50 -8.18
C PHE A 277 1.81 -29.65 -7.26
#